data_AF-B6BCJ7-F1
#
_entry.id   AF-B6BCJ7-F1
#
_cell.length_a   1.000
_cell.length_b   1.000
_cell.length_c   1.000
_cell.angle_alpha   90.00
_cell.angle_beta   90.00
_cell.angle_gamma   90.00
#
_symmetry.space_group_name_H-M   'P 1'
#
loop_
_entity.id
_entity.type
_entity.pdbx_description
1 polymer ?
#
loop_
_entity_poly.entity_id
_entity_poly.type
_entity_poly.pdbx_seq_one_letter_code
_entity_poly.pdbx_strand_id
1 'polypeptide(L)'
;MRDEEETADIPEDFHLTLKADGADTLDGGAGDDYLQLGRGDTGIGGAGKDEFELHPNQDGDGVIVIEDYTFGQDGVQIIVEDENGDEITPVRSDYTVERDDDTGDAVILERGQVIPRLPGAGDTFSNPI
;
A
#
# COMPACT_ATOMS: atom_id res chain seq x y z
N MET A 1 30.77 23.45 -22.39
CA MET A 1 29.38 23.33 -22.85
C MET A 1 28.71 22.46 -21.81
N ARG A 2 27.72 23.01 -21.14
CA ARG A 2 27.06 22.41 -19.98
C ARG A 2 25.83 21.75 -20.57
N ASP A 3 25.89 20.43 -20.74
CA ASP A 3 24.72 19.69 -21.17
C ASP A 3 23.81 19.65 -19.93
N GLU A 4 22.70 20.37 -20.07
CA GLU A 4 21.62 20.46 -19.11
C GLU A 4 21.05 19.05 -18.93
N GLU A 5 21.04 18.54 -17.69
CA GLU A 5 20.21 17.39 -17.37
C GLU A 5 18.77 17.78 -17.70
N GLU A 6 18.24 17.15 -18.75
CA GLU A 6 16.84 17.16 -19.09
C GLU A 6 16.10 16.47 -17.95
N THR A 7 15.73 17.23 -16.93
CA THR A 7 14.76 16.80 -15.94
C THR A 7 13.46 16.59 -16.69
N ALA A 8 13.13 15.35 -17.00
CA ALA A 8 11.81 15.00 -17.51
C ALA A 8 10.78 15.64 -16.56
N ASP A 9 9.86 16.42 -17.13
CA ASP A 9 8.76 17.05 -16.42
C ASP A 9 7.85 15.90 -15.94
N ILE A 10 8.13 15.37 -14.76
CA ILE A 10 7.30 14.34 -14.13
C ILE A 10 6.04 15.08 -13.70
N PRO A 11 4.83 14.64 -14.11
CA PRO A 11 3.60 15.21 -13.58
C PRO A 11 3.70 15.24 -12.05
N GLU A 12 3.33 16.37 -11.42
CA GLU A 12 3.30 16.50 -9.95
C GLU A 12 2.44 15.40 -9.31
N ASP A 13 1.52 14.81 -10.08
CA ASP A 13 0.62 13.72 -9.69
C ASP A 13 1.28 12.33 -9.77
N PHE A 14 2.58 12.21 -10.07
CA PHE A 14 3.29 10.92 -10.15
C PHE A 14 4.49 10.89 -9.22
N HIS A 15 4.25 10.53 -7.95
CA HIS A 15 5.29 10.39 -6.94
C HIS A 15 5.94 9.00 -6.98
N LEU A 16 7.12 8.89 -7.58
CA LEU A 16 7.96 7.68 -7.54
C LEU A 16 9.10 7.89 -6.55
N THR A 17 9.01 7.30 -5.35
CA THR A 17 10.21 7.09 -4.50
C THR A 17 10.84 5.75 -4.87
N LEU A 18 11.98 5.79 -5.55
CA LEU A 18 12.77 4.59 -5.90
C LEU A 18 13.87 4.30 -4.87
N LYS A 19 13.81 4.95 -3.73
CA LYS A 19 14.85 4.91 -2.74
C LYS A 19 14.35 4.04 -1.59
N ALA A 20 14.94 2.85 -1.46
CA ALA A 20 14.71 1.99 -0.30
C ALA A 20 15.47 2.60 0.89
N ASP A 21 14.92 3.64 1.51
CA ASP A 21 15.47 4.25 2.73
C ASP A 21 14.46 4.31 3.88
N GLY A 22 13.98 3.14 4.26
CA GLY A 22 13.18 2.96 5.48
C GLY A 22 11.70 3.22 5.23
N ALA A 23 10.98 3.48 6.31
CA ALA A 23 9.55 3.76 6.26
C ALA A 23 9.29 5.13 5.60
N ASP A 24 8.59 5.13 4.47
CA ASP A 24 8.16 6.34 3.78
C ASP A 24 6.72 6.74 4.15
N THR A 25 6.35 7.98 3.82
CA THR A 25 4.97 8.45 3.86
C THR A 25 4.60 9.02 2.50
N LEU A 26 3.62 8.42 1.84
CA LEU A 26 3.11 8.82 0.54
C LEU A 26 1.72 9.45 0.71
N ASP A 27 1.52 10.62 0.13
CA ASP A 27 0.25 11.36 0.17
C ASP A 27 -0.17 11.68 -1.28
N GLY A 28 -1.27 11.09 -1.75
CA GLY A 28 -1.84 11.29 -3.08
C GLY A 28 -2.55 12.64 -3.22
N GLY A 29 -3.08 13.17 -2.13
CA GLY A 29 -3.72 14.47 -2.11
C GLY A 29 -5.14 14.44 -2.65
N ALA A 30 -5.35 14.94 -3.88
CA ALA A 30 -6.69 15.02 -4.45
C ALA A 30 -6.65 14.57 -5.91
N GLY A 31 -7.56 13.67 -6.26
CA GLY A 31 -7.47 12.95 -7.52
C GLY A 31 -7.79 11.47 -7.29
N ASP A 32 -7.82 10.71 -8.37
CA ASP A 32 -7.82 9.25 -8.27
C ASP A 32 -6.35 8.82 -8.35
N ASP A 33 -5.75 8.48 -7.22
CA ASP A 33 -4.31 8.27 -7.09
C ASP A 33 -3.92 6.78 -7.05
N TYR A 34 -2.66 6.49 -7.37
CA TYR A 34 -2.10 5.14 -7.29
C TYR A 34 -0.82 5.16 -6.46
N LEU A 35 -0.83 4.46 -5.33
CA LEU A 35 0.24 4.48 -4.34
C LEU A 35 0.84 3.08 -4.21
N GLN A 36 2.13 2.95 -4.50
CA GLN A 36 2.89 1.71 -4.26
C GLN A 36 3.58 1.79 -2.90
N LEU A 37 3.28 0.85 -2.02
CA LEU A 37 3.74 0.85 -0.63
C LEU A 37 4.53 -0.43 -0.31
N GLY A 38 5.78 -0.24 0.13
CA GLY A 38 6.65 -1.27 0.66
C GLY A 38 6.53 -1.43 2.18
N ARG A 39 7.20 -2.44 2.74
CA ARG A 39 7.12 -2.71 4.19
C ARG A 39 7.58 -1.52 5.03
N GLY A 40 6.69 -1.06 5.91
CA GLY A 40 6.94 0.06 6.81
C GLY A 40 6.35 1.38 6.30
N ASP A 41 5.94 1.44 5.05
CA ASP A 41 5.41 2.67 4.46
C ASP A 41 4.00 2.98 4.98
N THR A 42 3.68 4.27 4.97
CA THR A 42 2.36 4.80 5.25
C THR A 42 1.79 5.48 4.00
N GLY A 43 0.64 5.03 3.52
CA GLY A 43 -0.10 5.65 2.42
C GLY A 43 -1.29 6.46 2.91
N ILE A 44 -1.47 7.64 2.33
CA ILE A 44 -2.63 8.53 2.47
C ILE A 44 -3.13 8.78 1.03
N GLY A 45 -4.29 8.25 0.68
CA GLY A 45 -4.85 8.42 -0.67
C GLY A 45 -5.38 9.84 -0.87
N GLY A 46 -6.07 10.35 0.15
CA GLY A 46 -6.69 11.66 0.14
C GLY A 46 -8.08 11.62 -0.46
N ALA A 47 -8.35 12.49 -1.44
CA ALA A 47 -9.68 12.69 -1.99
C ALA A 47 -9.80 12.16 -3.41
N GLY A 48 -10.43 11.01 -3.57
CA GLY A 48 -10.85 10.44 -4.86
C GLY A 48 -10.74 8.93 -4.79
N LYS A 49 -10.74 8.25 -5.93
CA LYS A 49 -10.67 6.79 -5.96
C LYS A 49 -9.23 6.33 -6.01
N ASP A 50 -8.70 6.00 -4.85
CA ASP A 50 -7.29 5.68 -4.71
C ASP A 50 -7.06 4.17 -4.77
N GLU A 51 -5.95 3.75 -5.35
CA GLU A 51 -5.53 2.35 -5.40
C GLU A 51 -4.20 2.18 -4.68
N PHE A 52 -4.22 1.39 -3.60
CA PHE A 52 -3.05 1.07 -2.80
C PHE A 52 -2.49 -0.29 -3.22
N GLU A 53 -1.32 -0.27 -3.88
CA GLU A 53 -0.59 -1.47 -4.27
C GLU A 53 0.47 -1.82 -3.23
N LEU A 54 0.31 -2.98 -2.60
CA LEU A 54 1.13 -3.40 -1.48
C LEU A 54 2.21 -4.37 -1.97
N HIS A 55 3.47 -4.05 -1.65
CA HIS A 55 4.66 -4.83 -1.98
C HIS A 55 5.32 -5.41 -0.72
N PRO A 56 4.70 -6.40 -0.04
CA PRO A 56 5.23 -6.97 1.20
C PRO A 56 6.59 -7.65 1.06
N ASN A 57 7.02 -8.02 -0.15
CA ASN A 57 8.31 -8.65 -0.39
C ASN A 57 9.48 -7.66 -0.43
N GLN A 58 9.21 -6.35 -0.52
CA GLN A 58 10.25 -5.33 -0.48
C GLN A 58 10.91 -5.25 0.90
N ASP A 59 12.22 -4.98 0.90
CA ASP A 59 13.01 -4.80 2.11
C ASP A 59 12.49 -3.61 2.93
N GLY A 60 12.32 -3.80 4.22
CA GLY A 60 11.79 -2.79 5.13
C GLY A 60 11.52 -3.34 6.53
N ASP A 61 11.23 -2.45 7.47
CA ASP A 61 10.88 -2.79 8.85
C ASP A 61 9.47 -2.29 9.17
N GLY A 62 8.68 -3.09 9.89
CA GLY A 62 7.30 -2.76 10.23
C GLY A 62 6.26 -3.37 9.28
N VAL A 63 5.06 -2.80 9.34
CA VAL A 63 3.87 -3.16 8.55
C VAL A 63 3.51 -1.98 7.66
N ILE A 64 2.85 -2.25 6.54
CA ILE A 64 2.29 -1.19 5.71
C ILE A 64 1.11 -0.56 6.46
N VAL A 65 0.93 0.74 6.37
CA VAL A 65 -0.23 1.45 6.94
C VAL A 65 -0.96 2.19 5.84
N ILE A 66 -2.29 2.07 5.77
CA ILE A 66 -3.14 2.87 4.89
C ILE A 66 -4.05 3.71 5.78
N GLU A 67 -3.76 4.99 5.94
CA GLU A 67 -4.35 5.84 6.99
C GLU A 67 -5.82 6.23 6.74
N ASP A 68 -6.26 6.34 5.49
CA ASP A 68 -7.54 6.99 5.14
C ASP A 68 -8.42 6.18 4.18
N TYR A 69 -8.28 4.85 4.19
CA TYR A 69 -9.08 3.96 3.35
C TYR A 69 -10.60 4.25 3.43
N THR A 70 -11.20 4.51 2.27
CA THR A 70 -12.62 4.77 2.09
C THR A 70 -13.32 3.61 1.39
N PHE A 71 -14.19 2.92 2.13
CA PHE A 71 -14.92 1.76 1.61
C PHE A 71 -15.82 2.10 0.41
N GLY A 72 -15.70 1.29 -0.64
CA GLY A 72 -16.45 1.43 -1.88
C GLY A 72 -15.94 2.56 -2.80
N GLN A 73 -14.88 3.26 -2.39
CA GLN A 73 -14.18 4.26 -3.18
C GLN A 73 -12.78 3.76 -3.54
N ASP A 74 -12.03 3.28 -2.55
CA ASP A 74 -10.62 2.92 -2.71
C ASP A 74 -10.42 1.41 -2.87
N GLY A 75 -9.31 1.06 -3.52
CA GLY A 75 -8.85 -0.31 -3.78
C GLY A 75 -7.57 -0.64 -3.03
N VAL A 76 -7.43 -1.90 -2.61
CA VAL A 76 -6.21 -2.42 -1.99
C VAL A 76 -5.86 -3.74 -2.65
N GLN A 77 -4.67 -3.83 -3.22
CA GLN A 77 -4.16 -5.02 -3.88
C GLN A 77 -2.80 -5.43 -3.32
N ILE A 78 -2.55 -6.73 -3.20
CA ILE A 78 -1.27 -7.27 -2.74
C ILE A 78 -0.57 -7.90 -3.92
N ILE A 79 0.63 -7.41 -4.20
CA ILE A 79 1.54 -7.95 -5.21
C ILE A 79 2.58 -8.80 -4.48
N VAL A 80 2.70 -10.05 -4.90
CA VAL A 80 3.66 -11.00 -4.33
C VAL A 80 4.64 -11.39 -5.41
N GLU A 81 5.92 -11.37 -5.07
CA GLU A 81 7.01 -11.74 -5.97
C GLU A 81 7.70 -13.00 -5.46
N ASP A 82 8.25 -13.81 -6.37
CA ASP A 82 9.09 -14.95 -6.02
C ASP A 82 10.54 -14.50 -5.69
N GLU A 83 11.42 -15.47 -5.41
CA GLU A 83 12.83 -15.20 -5.09
C GLU A 83 13.64 -14.58 -6.25
N ASN A 84 13.09 -14.60 -7.47
CA ASN A 84 13.69 -14.01 -8.66
C ASN A 84 13.12 -12.62 -8.97
N GLY A 85 12.13 -12.15 -8.21
CA GLY A 85 11.41 -10.91 -8.46
C GLY A 85 10.32 -11.04 -9.54
N ASP A 86 9.91 -12.26 -9.88
CA ASP A 86 8.79 -12.48 -10.79
C ASP A 86 7.48 -12.43 -10.00
N GLU A 87 6.51 -11.63 -10.46
CA GLU A 87 5.17 -11.57 -9.87
C GLU A 87 4.50 -12.95 -9.91
N ILE A 88 3.95 -13.38 -8.78
CA ILE A 88 3.22 -14.63 -8.63
C ILE A 88 1.80 -14.40 -8.14
N THR A 89 0.89 -15.29 -8.53
CA THR A 89 -0.47 -15.25 -8.00
C THR A 89 -0.50 -15.71 -6.54
N PRO A 90 -0.94 -14.87 -5.59
CA PRO A 90 -1.01 -15.25 -4.19
C PRO A 90 -2.05 -16.35 -3.97
N VAL A 91 -1.73 -17.28 -3.06
CA VAL A 91 -2.66 -18.33 -2.65
C VAL A 91 -3.65 -17.73 -1.66
N ARG A 92 -4.88 -17.44 -2.12
CA ARG A 92 -5.91 -16.76 -1.30
C ARG A 92 -6.13 -17.35 0.10
N SER A 93 -5.97 -18.67 0.28
CA SER A 93 -6.16 -19.30 1.59
C SER A 93 -5.05 -18.99 2.61
N ASP A 94 -3.92 -18.45 2.17
CA ASP A 94 -2.89 -17.94 3.06
C ASP A 94 -3.27 -16.59 3.66
N TYR A 95 -4.29 -15.91 3.11
CA TYR A 95 -4.68 -14.55 3.50
C TYR A 95 -5.98 -14.53 4.28
N THR A 96 -5.99 -13.74 5.36
CA THR A 96 -7.17 -13.49 6.19
C THR A 96 -7.29 -12.00 6.46
N VAL A 97 -8.53 -11.49 6.51
CA VAL A 97 -8.81 -10.14 6.97
C VAL A 97 -9.42 -10.26 8.35
N GLU A 98 -8.81 -9.61 9.34
CA GLU A 98 -9.29 -9.60 10.73
C GLU A 98 -9.53 -8.16 11.19
N ARG A 99 -10.47 -8.02 12.13
CA ARG A 99 -10.75 -6.77 12.83
C ARG A 99 -9.96 -6.78 14.14
N ASP A 100 -9.20 -5.72 14.38
CA ASP A 100 -8.59 -5.47 15.68
C ASP A 100 -9.67 -4.89 16.62
N ASP A 101 -10.06 -5.64 17.65
CA ASP A 101 -11.16 -5.25 18.54
C ASP A 101 -10.84 -4.09 19.46
N ASP A 102 -9.56 -3.85 19.74
CA ASP A 102 -9.12 -2.78 20.63
C ASP A 102 -9.03 -1.43 19.87
N THR A 103 -8.61 -1.46 18.61
CA THR A 103 -8.42 -0.24 17.80
C THR A 103 -9.55 0.01 16.80
N GLY A 104 -10.26 -1.02 16.37
CA GLY A 104 -11.22 -0.96 15.28
C GLY A 104 -10.58 -0.97 13.89
N ASP A 105 -9.29 -1.32 13.80
CA ASP A 105 -8.58 -1.39 12.52
C ASP A 105 -8.91 -2.67 11.78
N ALA A 106 -8.78 -2.64 10.45
CA ALA A 106 -8.66 -3.88 9.68
C ALA A 106 -7.19 -4.24 9.53
N VAL A 107 -6.87 -5.53 9.65
CA VAL A 107 -5.54 -6.07 9.36
C VAL A 107 -5.67 -7.20 8.35
N ILE A 108 -4.83 -7.19 7.32
CA ILE A 108 -4.69 -8.34 6.42
C ILE A 108 -3.48 -9.14 6.90
N LEU A 109 -3.69 -10.43 7.15
CA LEU A 109 -2.62 -11.34 7.56
C LEU A 109 -2.32 -12.32 6.44
N GLU A 110 -1.04 -12.58 6.18
CA GLU A 110 -0.57 -13.73 5.43
C GLU A 110 0.00 -14.75 6.42
N ARG A 111 -0.59 -15.94 6.49
CA ARG A 111 -0.18 -17.03 7.40
C ARG A 111 -0.02 -16.58 8.86
N GLY A 112 -0.86 -15.63 9.29
CA GLY A 112 -0.86 -15.05 10.63
C GLY A 112 0.12 -13.88 10.85
N GLN A 113 0.86 -13.45 9.83
CA GLN A 113 1.69 -12.24 9.88
C GLN A 113 0.94 -11.07 9.23
N VAL A 114 0.89 -9.93 9.92
CA VAL A 114 0.27 -8.71 9.41
C VAL A 114 1.06 -8.16 8.21
N ILE A 115 0.36 -7.87 7.11
CA ILE A 115 0.89 -7.19 5.93
C ILE A 115 0.55 -5.70 6.01
N PRO A 116 -0.71 -5.26 5.81
CA PRO A 116 -1.11 -3.91 6.12
C PRO A 116 -2.01 -3.84 7.37
N ARG A 117 -1.99 -2.67 7.98
CA ARG A 117 -3.02 -2.19 8.92
C ARG A 117 -3.75 -1.02 8.28
N LEU A 118 -5.08 -1.06 8.33
CA LEU A 118 -5.96 0.00 7.84
C LEU A 118 -6.71 0.58 9.05
N PRO A 119 -6.24 1.71 9.62
CA PRO A 119 -6.82 2.28 10.82
C PRO A 119 -8.31 2.59 10.66
N GLY A 120 -9.12 2.22 11.67
CA GLY A 120 -10.57 2.48 11.69
C GLY A 120 -11.40 1.76 10.62
N ALA A 121 -10.79 0.96 9.75
CA ALA A 121 -11.48 0.26 8.66
C ALA A 121 -12.03 -1.12 9.07
N GLY A 122 -11.92 -1.53 10.33
CA GLY A 122 -12.26 -2.89 10.79
C GLY A 122 -13.71 -3.33 10.56
N ASP A 123 -14.63 -2.38 10.44
CA ASP A 123 -16.05 -2.65 10.17
C ASP A 123 -16.41 -2.57 8.67
N THR A 124 -15.52 -2.04 7.83
CA THR A 124 -15.80 -1.74 6.42
C THR A 124 -14.91 -2.54 5.47
N PHE A 125 -13.65 -2.73 5.82
CA PHE A 125 -12.70 -3.57 5.10
C PHE A 125 -12.78 -5.01 5.63
N SER A 126 -13.58 -5.84 4.97
CA SER A 126 -13.80 -7.24 5.34
C SER A 126 -13.70 -8.15 4.12
N ASN A 127 -13.29 -9.40 4.33
CA ASN A 127 -13.33 -10.41 3.27
C ASN A 127 -14.80 -10.66 2.91
N PRO A 128 -15.23 -10.48 1.65
CA PRO A 128 -16.59 -10.85 1.27
C PRO A 128 -16.77 -12.34 1.52
N ILE A 129 -17.70 -12.66 2.43
CA ILE A 129 -18.11 -14.02 2.79
C ILE A 129 -18.67 -14.75 1.56
#